data_AF-A0A367S212-F1
#
_entry.id   AF-A0A367S212-F1
#
_cell.length_a   1.000
_cell.length_b   1.000
_cell.length_c   1.000
_cell.angle_alpha   90.00
_cell.angle_beta   90.00
_cell.angle_gamma   90.00
#
_symmetry.space_group_name_H-M   'P 1'
#
loop_
_entity.id
_entity.type
_entity.pdbx_description
1 polymer ?
#
loop_
_entity_poly.entity_id
_entity_poly.type
_entity_poly.pdbx_seq_one_letter_code
_entity_poly.pdbx_strand_id
1 'polypeptide(L)'
;MPDSQDPKQVNNDLRNAQFGGGLINAESVNAGRIGGDIYNIHIGQQIVASSDSAQSQNQQQRSLFEKDSLEKAYTLQSQKVASIRNAWVIETDPSRKFQYEQQLQTEECTLKELANKLDAVERQLQADEDSELEVDTGIYTTNSRNTVQNISFQQSGLSSAQALTSQFKKELPPLLPYLANRREQEAQLCEVFLKFLKQASASHLVCIIHGDEAQCHYNFLERMRKFSLPKLLDVDPQQPIIPTYHLEWPAKLKNLHELSNQLYKNLADSVLGHSLYSSEKINVFLSNYPYPVIIHTHLLTEDLQRQGLNSLDKLLEFCYYLHQSITTQRLIIYICIKYKSKRKKNKNTAWIKWLFSFGRYFFKQYQYQKINKKIRQYLQNLSNSNLSHSQPIPVVVLPELEGINKAEAENWVRSEHTKQLVGEDMIEPLIQKVGEIFEFWEEQTSSDTIPMSCLAEELSKLIKSLMSKQGESV
;
A
#
# COMPACT_ATOMS: atom_id res chain seq x y z
N MET A 1 23.46 -62.35 16.91
CA MET A 1 24.08 -62.59 15.60
C MET A 1 23.36 -63.76 14.95
N PRO A 2 23.19 -63.80 13.62
CA PRO A 2 22.88 -62.73 12.65
C PRO A 2 21.57 -63.15 11.87
N ASP A 3 20.94 -62.40 10.97
CA ASP A 3 21.46 -61.94 9.67
C ASP A 3 20.82 -60.63 9.18
N SER A 4 21.71 -59.85 8.57
CA SER A 4 21.55 -58.56 7.91
C SER A 4 20.95 -58.73 6.51
N GLN A 5 20.01 -57.87 6.12
CA GLN A 5 19.61 -57.70 4.72
C GLN A 5 20.12 -56.36 4.18
N ASP A 6 20.92 -56.44 3.12
CA ASP A 6 21.43 -55.30 2.36
C ASP A 6 20.35 -54.66 1.46
N PRO A 7 20.42 -53.34 1.21
CA PRO A 7 19.46 -52.64 0.36
C PRO A 7 19.72 -52.85 -1.15
N LYS A 8 18.62 -53.03 -1.91
CA LYS A 8 18.60 -53.18 -3.37
C LYS A 8 19.09 -51.93 -4.10
N GLN A 9 20.05 -52.13 -4.98
CA GLN A 9 20.57 -51.18 -5.96
C GLN A 9 19.57 -51.01 -7.12
N VAL A 10 19.16 -49.78 -7.43
CA VAL A 10 18.32 -49.44 -8.60
C VAL A 10 19.23 -48.94 -9.71
N ASN A 11 19.25 -49.66 -10.83
CA ASN A 11 20.02 -49.34 -12.03
C ASN A 11 19.11 -48.64 -13.04
N ASN A 12 19.37 -47.36 -13.33
CA ASN A 12 18.67 -46.58 -14.35
C ASN A 12 19.53 -46.51 -15.62
N ASP A 13 19.38 -47.51 -16.50
CA ASP A 13 19.93 -47.47 -17.85
C ASP A 13 18.77 -47.46 -18.87
N LEU A 14 18.53 -46.31 -19.50
CA LEU A 14 17.45 -46.07 -20.48
C LEU A 14 17.96 -46.07 -21.93
N ARG A 15 19.01 -46.83 -22.22
CA ARG A 15 19.43 -47.11 -23.60
C ARG A 15 18.54 -48.22 -24.17
N ASN A 16 17.33 -47.86 -24.63
CA ASN A 16 16.47 -48.60 -25.60
C ASN A 16 14.96 -48.25 -25.49
N ALA A 17 14.57 -47.12 -24.89
CA ALA A 17 13.16 -46.70 -24.93
C ALA A 17 12.79 -46.15 -26.32
N GLN A 18 12.31 -47.03 -27.19
CA GLN A 18 11.79 -46.70 -28.53
C GLN A 18 10.33 -46.25 -28.41
N PHE A 19 10.08 -44.94 -28.51
CA PHE A 19 8.72 -44.41 -28.66
C PHE A 19 8.36 -44.33 -30.15
N GLY A 20 7.25 -44.97 -30.52
CA GLY A 20 6.74 -45.04 -31.89
C GLY A 20 6.27 -43.69 -32.40
N GLY A 21 7.03 -43.12 -33.33
CA GLY A 21 6.59 -42.03 -34.21
C GLY A 21 6.64 -42.51 -35.64
N GLY A 22 5.47 -42.66 -36.28
CA GLY A 22 5.36 -42.95 -37.70
C GLY A 22 5.93 -41.80 -38.54
N LEU A 23 6.57 -42.15 -39.66
CA LEU A 23 7.05 -41.20 -40.65
C LEU A 23 5.86 -40.59 -41.38
N ILE A 24 5.64 -39.29 -41.23
CA ILE A 24 4.69 -38.53 -42.07
C ILE A 24 5.43 -38.12 -43.35
N ASN A 25 4.90 -38.55 -44.49
CA ASN A 25 5.38 -38.21 -45.82
C ASN A 25 5.11 -36.71 -46.10
N ALA A 26 6.16 -35.95 -46.42
CA ALA A 26 6.11 -34.51 -46.65
C ALA A 26 5.41 -34.11 -47.96
N GLU A 27 5.12 -35.06 -48.86
CA GLU A 27 4.57 -34.77 -50.19
C GLU A 27 3.03 -34.58 -50.21
N SER A 28 2.31 -34.84 -49.10
CA SER A 28 0.85 -34.76 -49.07
C SER A 28 0.25 -33.69 -48.14
N VAL A 29 1.07 -32.83 -47.52
CA VAL A 29 0.54 -31.75 -46.66
C VAL A 29 0.28 -30.49 -47.48
N ASN A 30 -0.98 -30.26 -47.81
CA ASN A 30 -1.47 -29.02 -48.41
C ASN A 30 -1.47 -27.92 -47.32
N ALA A 31 -0.47 -27.04 -47.33
CA ALA A 31 -0.36 -25.93 -46.39
C ALA A 31 -1.36 -24.81 -46.72
N GLY A 32 -2.60 -24.98 -46.27
CA GLY A 32 -3.59 -23.91 -46.22
C GLY A 32 -3.29 -22.94 -45.08
N ARG A 33 -2.73 -21.77 -45.43
CA ARG A 33 -2.81 -20.48 -44.72
C ARG A 33 -2.91 -20.54 -43.17
N ILE A 34 -1.77 -20.52 -42.49
CA ILE A 34 -1.60 -19.73 -41.26
C ILE A 34 -0.27 -18.99 -41.38
N GLY A 35 -0.32 -17.79 -41.94
CA GLY A 35 0.81 -16.85 -41.96
C GLY A 35 0.79 -16.02 -40.67
N GLY A 36 1.74 -16.28 -39.78
CA GLY A 36 2.12 -15.38 -38.70
C GLY A 36 3.51 -14.84 -39.00
N ASP A 37 3.67 -13.52 -38.99
CA ASP A 37 4.93 -12.85 -39.32
C ASP A 37 6.04 -13.22 -38.32
N ILE A 38 7.10 -13.86 -38.83
CA ILE A 38 8.32 -14.16 -38.07
C ILE A 38 9.27 -12.98 -38.26
N TYR A 39 9.43 -12.14 -37.23
CA TYR A 39 10.49 -11.13 -37.19
C TYR A 39 11.78 -11.76 -36.66
N ASN A 40 12.72 -12.06 -37.56
CA ASN A 40 14.11 -12.36 -37.18
C ASN A 40 14.86 -11.04 -36.93
N ILE A 41 15.12 -10.70 -35.67
CA ILE A 41 15.99 -9.57 -35.31
C ILE A 41 17.43 -10.08 -35.33
N HIS A 42 18.19 -9.70 -36.36
CA HIS A 42 19.61 -10.02 -36.49
C HIS A 42 20.43 -8.92 -35.80
N ILE A 43 21.14 -9.25 -34.72
CA ILE A 43 22.02 -8.33 -33.98
C ILE A 43 23.44 -8.52 -34.52
N GLY A 44 23.89 -7.60 -35.37
CA GLY A 44 25.26 -7.59 -35.91
C GLY A 44 26.25 -6.90 -34.97
N GLN A 45 27.39 -7.56 -34.71
CA GLN A 45 28.59 -6.95 -34.13
C GLN A 45 29.38 -6.22 -35.23
N GLN A 46 29.80 -4.97 -34.99
CA GLN A 46 30.83 -4.30 -35.78
C GLN A 46 31.85 -3.55 -34.91
N ILE A 47 33.05 -3.48 -35.47
CA ILE A 47 34.37 -3.19 -34.88
C ILE A 47 34.60 -1.69 -34.65
N VAL A 48 35.47 -1.43 -33.66
CA VAL A 48 35.87 -0.16 -33.03
C VAL A 48 36.76 0.73 -33.91
N ALA A 49 36.53 2.06 -33.88
CA ALA A 49 37.54 3.09 -34.12
C ALA A 49 37.32 4.28 -33.16
N SER A 50 38.42 4.73 -32.56
CA SER A 50 38.54 5.60 -31.37
C SER A 50 38.40 7.10 -31.67
N SER A 51 37.57 7.79 -30.87
CA SER A 51 37.69 9.22 -30.52
C SER A 51 36.84 9.48 -29.25
N ASP A 52 37.49 9.75 -28.12
CA ASP A 52 36.95 9.49 -26.77
C ASP A 52 35.83 10.43 -26.27
N SER A 53 35.52 11.55 -26.93
CA SER A 53 34.37 12.39 -26.53
C SER A 53 33.11 12.17 -27.36
N ALA A 54 33.25 11.78 -28.64
CA ALA A 54 32.11 11.42 -29.50
C ALA A 54 31.61 9.99 -29.23
N GLN A 55 32.38 9.18 -28.51
CA GLN A 55 32.06 7.79 -28.19
C GLN A 55 31.01 7.68 -27.06
N SER A 56 31.05 8.55 -26.05
CA SER A 56 30.09 8.55 -24.93
C SER A 56 28.65 8.82 -25.39
N GLN A 57 28.43 9.86 -26.20
CA GLN A 57 27.09 10.19 -26.70
C GLN A 57 26.51 9.11 -27.62
N ASN A 58 27.35 8.49 -28.46
CA ASN A 58 26.91 7.37 -29.30
C ASN A 58 26.60 6.11 -28.49
N GLN A 59 27.31 5.85 -27.39
CA GLN A 59 27.03 4.72 -26.50
C GLN A 59 25.73 4.92 -25.71
N GLN A 60 25.46 6.13 -25.21
CA GLN A 60 24.19 6.45 -24.55
C GLN A 60 23.00 6.30 -25.52
N GLN A 61 23.11 6.84 -26.74
CA GLN A 61 22.06 6.68 -27.75
C GLN A 61 21.81 5.20 -28.07
N ARG A 62 22.86 4.40 -28.25
CA ARG A 62 22.73 2.94 -28.48
C ARG A 62 22.04 2.24 -27.32
N SER A 63 22.41 2.56 -26.08
CA SER A 63 21.82 1.98 -24.88
C SER A 63 20.34 2.38 -24.71
N LEU A 64 19.97 3.60 -25.10
CA LEU A 64 18.57 4.03 -25.17
C LEU A 64 17.78 3.27 -26.24
N PHE A 65 18.33 3.10 -27.45
CA PHE A 65 17.69 2.28 -28.49
C PHE A 65 17.54 0.81 -28.06
N GLU A 66 18.53 0.26 -27.37
CA GLU A 66 18.48 -1.10 -26.82
C GLU A 66 17.40 -1.21 -25.74
N LYS A 67 17.32 -0.25 -24.82
CA LYS A 67 16.25 -0.17 -23.83
C LYS A 67 14.87 -0.16 -24.50
N ASP A 68 14.67 0.71 -25.49
CA ASP A 68 13.40 0.81 -26.22
C ASP A 68 13.03 -0.51 -26.93
N SER A 69 14.02 -1.19 -27.51
CA SER A 69 13.84 -2.49 -28.16
C SER A 69 13.45 -3.58 -27.15
N LEU A 70 14.16 -3.65 -26.02
CA LEU A 70 13.88 -4.60 -24.94
C LEU A 70 12.52 -4.34 -24.29
N GLU A 71 12.12 -3.08 -24.11
CA GLU A 71 10.80 -2.71 -23.59
C GLU A 71 9.67 -3.20 -24.52
N LYS A 72 9.85 -3.08 -25.85
CA LYS A 72 8.91 -3.62 -26.84
C LYS A 72 8.81 -5.14 -26.76
N ALA A 73 9.96 -5.83 -26.71
CA ALA A 73 10.01 -7.28 -26.58
C ALA A 73 9.35 -7.76 -25.28
N TYR A 74 9.65 -7.11 -24.16
CA TYR A 74 9.04 -7.39 -22.85
C TYR A 74 7.53 -7.22 -22.89
N THR A 75 7.04 -6.13 -23.51
CA THR A 75 5.61 -5.87 -23.65
C THR A 75 4.91 -6.96 -24.45
N LEU A 76 5.46 -7.33 -25.61
CA LEU A 76 4.90 -8.40 -26.44
C LEU A 76 4.87 -9.75 -25.70
N GLN A 77 5.96 -10.06 -24.99
CA GLN A 77 6.07 -11.27 -24.20
C GLN A 77 5.04 -11.29 -23.05
N SER A 78 4.85 -10.17 -22.37
CA SER A 78 3.86 -10.06 -21.28
C SER A 78 2.43 -10.25 -21.77
N GLN A 79 2.10 -9.78 -22.97
CA GLN A 79 0.80 -9.98 -23.61
C GLN A 79 0.57 -11.45 -23.94
N LYS A 80 1.61 -12.13 -24.45
CA LYS A 80 1.55 -13.56 -24.76
C LYS A 80 1.31 -14.39 -23.48
N VAL A 81 2.02 -14.11 -22.40
CA VAL A 81 1.79 -14.75 -21.08
C VAL A 81 0.35 -14.52 -20.61
N ALA A 82 -0.16 -13.29 -20.70
CA ALA A 82 -1.53 -12.98 -20.29
C ALA A 82 -2.58 -13.73 -21.13
N SER A 83 -2.36 -13.83 -22.44
CA SER A 83 -3.23 -14.60 -23.36
C SER A 83 -3.26 -16.08 -22.99
N ILE A 84 -2.09 -16.68 -22.71
CA ILE A 84 -1.97 -18.09 -22.32
C ILE A 84 -2.66 -18.33 -20.97
N ARG A 85 -2.50 -17.45 -19.97
CA ARG A 85 -3.20 -17.58 -18.68
C ARG A 85 -4.72 -17.56 -18.85
N ASN A 86 -5.24 -16.64 -19.67
CA ASN A 86 -6.68 -16.57 -19.93
C ASN A 86 -7.18 -17.86 -20.60
N ALA A 87 -6.45 -18.39 -21.58
CA ALA A 87 -6.78 -19.67 -22.22
C ALA A 87 -6.71 -20.84 -21.23
N TRP A 88 -5.70 -20.89 -20.37
CA TRP A 88 -5.51 -21.93 -19.36
C TRP A 88 -6.65 -21.98 -18.33
N VAL A 89 -7.17 -20.81 -17.92
CA VAL A 89 -8.27 -20.72 -16.93
C VAL A 89 -9.58 -21.30 -17.48
N ILE A 90 -9.87 -21.07 -18.76
CA ILE A 90 -11.13 -21.53 -19.39
C ILE A 90 -11.03 -22.93 -20.00
N GLU A 91 -9.83 -23.51 -20.07
CA GLU A 91 -9.61 -24.84 -20.63
C GLU A 91 -10.07 -25.94 -19.66
N THR A 92 -10.94 -26.81 -20.16
CA THR A 92 -11.54 -27.92 -19.41
C THR A 92 -10.86 -29.26 -19.71
N ASP A 93 -10.18 -29.39 -20.85
CA ASP A 93 -9.45 -30.61 -21.21
C ASP A 93 -8.10 -30.71 -20.46
N PRO A 94 -7.86 -31.78 -19.67
CA PRO A 94 -6.64 -31.91 -18.88
C PRO A 94 -5.34 -31.92 -19.71
N SER A 95 -5.38 -32.50 -20.92
CA SER A 95 -4.21 -32.60 -21.78
C SER A 95 -3.80 -31.22 -22.32
N ARG A 96 -4.76 -30.44 -22.83
CA ARG A 96 -4.53 -29.06 -23.27
C ARG A 96 -4.15 -28.13 -22.11
N LYS A 97 -4.75 -28.34 -20.93
CA LYS A 97 -4.41 -27.56 -19.73
C LYS A 97 -2.94 -27.77 -19.32
N PHE A 98 -2.46 -29.02 -19.37
CA PHE A 98 -1.04 -29.32 -19.16
C PHE A 98 -0.14 -28.69 -20.22
N GLN A 99 -0.55 -28.67 -21.49
CA GLN A 99 0.20 -27.98 -22.55
C GLN A 99 0.29 -26.47 -22.32
N TYR A 100 -0.81 -25.82 -21.93
CA TYR A 100 -0.81 -24.39 -21.60
C TYR A 100 0.05 -24.09 -20.37
N GLU A 101 0.10 -24.97 -19.39
CA GLU A 101 0.97 -24.83 -18.22
C GLU A 101 2.47 -24.85 -18.61
N GLN A 102 2.88 -25.78 -19.47
CA GLN A 102 4.25 -25.85 -19.99
C GLN A 102 4.62 -24.60 -20.82
N GLN A 103 3.69 -24.13 -21.65
CA GLN A 103 3.87 -22.88 -22.39
C GLN A 103 4.01 -21.70 -21.41
N LEU A 104 3.15 -21.63 -20.39
CA LEU A 104 3.18 -20.55 -19.43
C LEU A 104 4.53 -20.47 -18.70
N GLN A 105 5.07 -21.59 -18.23
CA GLN A 105 6.38 -21.64 -17.58
C GLN A 105 7.51 -21.16 -18.51
N THR A 106 7.47 -21.56 -19.77
CA THR A 106 8.46 -21.16 -20.78
C THR A 106 8.41 -19.65 -21.02
N GLU A 107 7.20 -19.12 -21.28
CA GLU A 107 7.02 -17.72 -21.62
C GLU A 107 7.27 -16.79 -20.41
N GLU A 108 6.98 -17.26 -19.18
CA GLU A 108 7.33 -16.56 -17.94
C GLU A 108 8.85 -16.53 -17.69
N CYS A 109 9.56 -17.60 -18.05
CA CYS A 109 11.03 -17.62 -17.99
C CYS A 109 11.63 -16.57 -18.93
N THR A 110 11.19 -16.53 -20.19
CA THR A 110 11.61 -15.51 -21.16
C THR A 110 11.26 -14.09 -20.70
N LEU A 111 10.09 -13.90 -20.09
CA LEU A 111 9.68 -12.61 -19.54
C LEU A 111 10.62 -12.15 -18.40
N LYS A 112 11.04 -13.08 -17.54
CA LYS A 112 12.01 -12.83 -16.48
C LYS A 112 13.39 -12.46 -17.03
N GLU A 113 13.84 -13.14 -18.08
CA GLU A 113 15.11 -12.81 -18.76
C GLU A 113 15.09 -11.40 -19.37
N LEU A 114 14.00 -11.03 -20.03
CA LEU A 114 13.82 -9.68 -20.60
C LEU A 114 13.81 -8.61 -19.50
N ALA A 115 13.16 -8.88 -18.36
CA ALA A 115 13.21 -7.98 -17.20
C ALA A 115 14.64 -7.79 -16.68
N ASN A 116 15.40 -8.87 -16.54
CA ASN A 116 16.79 -8.81 -16.08
C ASN A 116 17.70 -8.01 -17.04
N LYS A 117 17.48 -8.15 -18.36
CA LYS A 117 18.21 -7.37 -19.38
C LYS A 117 17.88 -5.88 -19.31
N LEU A 118 16.60 -5.54 -19.14
CA LEU A 118 16.16 -4.15 -18.94
C LEU A 118 16.79 -3.54 -17.68
N ASP A 119 16.80 -4.28 -16.56
CA ASP A 119 17.43 -3.85 -15.31
C ASP A 119 18.96 -3.64 -15.46
N ALA A 120 19.61 -4.39 -16.35
CA ALA A 120 21.04 -4.25 -16.61
C ALA A 120 21.34 -2.98 -17.42
N VAL A 121 20.58 -2.74 -18.51
CA VAL A 121 20.72 -1.54 -19.35
C VAL A 121 20.37 -0.27 -18.56
N GLU A 122 19.34 -0.31 -17.71
CA GLU A 122 18.97 0.84 -16.88
C GLU A 122 20.04 1.18 -15.84
N ARG A 123 20.69 0.17 -15.25
CA ARG A 123 21.82 0.39 -14.35
C ARG A 123 23.04 0.97 -15.06
N GLN A 124 23.29 0.58 -16.30
CA GLN A 124 24.37 1.17 -17.11
C GLN A 124 24.10 2.66 -17.38
N LEU A 125 22.87 2.99 -17.80
CA LEU A 125 22.47 4.38 -18.04
C LEU A 125 22.55 5.27 -16.79
N GLN A 126 22.23 4.73 -15.60
CA GLN A 126 22.35 5.48 -14.33
C GLN A 126 23.81 5.73 -13.93
N ALA A 127 24.70 4.74 -14.14
CA ALA A 127 26.12 4.89 -13.82
C ALA A 127 26.80 5.96 -14.69
N ASP A 128 26.34 6.12 -15.93
CA ASP A 128 26.85 7.14 -16.85
C ASP A 128 26.38 8.56 -16.46
N GLU A 129 25.13 8.72 -15.99
CA GLU A 129 24.60 10.03 -15.52
C GLU A 129 25.31 10.52 -14.25
N ASP A 130 25.67 9.62 -13.32
CA ASP A 130 26.40 9.97 -12.10
C ASP A 130 27.87 10.37 -12.36
N SER A 131 28.42 10.04 -13.54
CA SER A 131 29.79 10.38 -13.94
C SER A 131 29.94 11.78 -14.57
N GLU A 132 28.85 12.40 -15.02
CA GLU A 132 28.85 13.70 -15.72
C GLU A 132 28.56 14.91 -14.81
N LEU A 133 28.29 14.70 -13.51
CA LEU A 133 27.85 15.76 -12.59
C LEU A 133 28.92 16.38 -11.68
N GLU A 134 30.21 16.15 -11.93
CA GLU A 134 31.30 16.83 -11.21
C GLU A 134 31.88 18.06 -11.94
N VAL A 135 31.09 18.89 -12.63
CA VAL A 135 31.54 20.26 -12.97
C VAL A 135 30.38 21.27 -12.98
N ASP A 136 30.55 22.28 -12.12
CA ASP A 136 30.01 23.64 -12.18
C ASP A 136 28.81 24.06 -11.32
N THR A 137 28.98 25.28 -10.82
CA THR A 137 28.45 25.97 -9.67
C THR A 137 27.17 26.78 -9.95
N GLY A 138 26.50 27.26 -8.88
CA GLY A 138 25.81 28.56 -8.96
C GLY A 138 24.39 28.66 -8.41
N ILE A 139 24.30 29.08 -7.14
CA ILE A 139 23.37 30.06 -6.55
C ILE A 139 22.11 30.42 -7.36
N TYR A 140 20.90 30.15 -6.81
CA TYR A 140 19.77 31.10 -6.84
C TYR A 140 18.86 30.95 -5.62
N THR A 141 18.58 32.10 -5.00
CA THR A 141 17.78 32.32 -3.81
C THR A 141 16.27 32.39 -4.13
N THR A 142 15.51 31.97 -3.12
CA THR A 142 14.07 32.04 -2.85
C THR A 142 13.24 33.18 -3.43
N ASN A 143 12.00 32.87 -3.85
CA ASN A 143 10.77 33.48 -3.28
C ASN A 143 9.50 32.88 -3.89
N SER A 144 8.59 32.38 -3.06
CA SER A 144 7.14 32.38 -3.34
C SER A 144 6.34 32.17 -2.06
N ARG A 145 5.67 33.25 -1.64
CA ARG A 145 4.62 33.28 -0.63
C ARG A 145 3.36 32.66 -1.23
N ASN A 146 2.70 31.76 -0.51
CA ASN A 146 1.29 31.47 -0.69
C ASN A 146 0.60 31.45 0.66
N THR A 147 -0.33 32.38 0.80
CA THR A 147 -1.20 32.62 1.95
C THR A 147 -2.31 31.56 1.95
N VAL A 148 -2.43 30.77 3.01
CA VAL A 148 -3.59 29.90 3.25
C VAL A 148 -4.46 30.58 4.31
N GLN A 149 -5.71 30.87 3.95
CA GLN A 149 -6.72 31.43 4.85
C GLN A 149 -7.17 30.37 5.86
N ASN A 150 -6.97 30.69 7.14
CA ASN A 150 -7.58 29.99 8.27
C ASN A 150 -9.08 30.28 8.33
N ILE A 151 -9.92 29.25 8.25
CA ILE A 151 -11.33 29.33 8.60
C ILE A 151 -11.44 29.11 10.10
N SER A 152 -11.76 30.17 10.83
CA SER A 152 -12.14 30.13 12.24
C SER A 152 -13.67 29.98 12.32
N PHE A 153 -14.15 28.97 13.05
CA PHE A 153 -15.55 28.86 13.43
C PHE A 153 -15.70 29.41 14.85
N GLN A 154 -16.27 30.61 14.97
CA GLN A 154 -16.76 31.14 16.23
C GLN A 154 -18.22 30.73 16.42
N GLN A 155 -18.50 30.14 17.58
CA GLN A 155 -19.85 30.01 18.12
C GLN A 155 -20.43 31.39 18.44
N SER A 156 -21.67 31.63 18.02
CA SER A 156 -22.56 32.60 18.66
C SER A 156 -23.95 31.99 18.79
N GLY A 157 -24.53 32.15 19.98
CA GLY A 157 -25.82 31.60 20.35
C GLY A 157 -27.01 32.52 20.09
N LEU A 158 -28.17 31.88 20.18
CA LEU A 158 -29.55 32.39 20.29
C LEU A 158 -30.23 32.98 19.04
N SER A 159 -31.15 32.19 18.48
CA SER A 159 -32.57 32.57 18.47
C SER A 159 -33.47 31.34 18.47
N SER A 160 -34.11 31.10 19.61
CA SER A 160 -35.15 30.12 19.85
C SER A 160 -36.51 30.67 19.39
N ALA A 161 -36.90 30.40 18.14
CA ALA A 161 -38.30 30.54 17.67
C ALA A 161 -38.58 29.87 16.30
N GLN A 162 -37.80 28.88 15.88
CA GLN A 162 -38.10 28.04 14.69
C GLN A 162 -38.08 26.54 14.99
N ALA A 163 -38.01 26.17 16.27
CA ALA A 163 -38.22 24.81 16.72
C ALA A 163 -39.72 24.52 16.71
N LEU A 164 -40.23 23.97 15.59
CA LEU A 164 -41.38 23.05 15.47
C LEU A 164 -41.80 23.00 13.99
N THR A 165 -41.00 22.29 13.17
CA THR A 165 -41.34 21.59 11.89
C THR A 165 -40.13 21.50 10.94
N SER A 166 -38.94 21.17 11.45
CA SER A 166 -37.91 20.57 10.60
C SER A 166 -37.87 19.07 10.89
N GLN A 167 -38.48 18.26 10.03
CA GLN A 167 -38.13 16.84 9.94
C GLN A 167 -36.60 16.76 9.86
N PHE A 168 -35.97 16.30 10.93
CA PHE A 168 -34.52 16.13 10.99
C PHE A 168 -34.12 15.15 9.90
N LYS A 169 -33.61 15.67 8.78
CA LYS A 169 -32.94 14.87 7.78
C LYS A 169 -31.70 14.31 8.46
N LYS A 170 -31.79 13.09 9.01
CA LYS A 170 -30.63 12.40 9.61
C LYS A 170 -29.52 12.44 8.56
N GLU A 171 -28.37 13.02 8.90
CA GLU A 171 -27.19 12.97 8.03
C GLU A 171 -26.40 11.70 8.33
N LEU A 172 -25.81 11.09 7.31
CA LEU A 172 -24.95 9.91 7.48
C LEU A 172 -23.69 10.32 8.27
N PRO A 173 -23.43 9.73 9.46
CA PRO A 173 -22.22 10.05 10.21
C PRO A 173 -20.96 9.70 9.38
N PRO A 174 -19.98 10.62 9.23
CA PRO A 174 -18.85 10.44 8.31
C PRO A 174 -18.01 9.18 8.54
N LEU A 175 -17.91 8.71 9.79
CA LEU A 175 -17.14 7.52 10.14
C LEU A 175 -17.94 6.23 10.05
N LEU A 176 -19.27 6.27 9.96
CA LEU A 176 -20.10 5.07 10.00
C LEU A 176 -19.67 4.03 8.97
N PRO A 177 -19.43 4.36 7.68
CA PRO A 177 -18.98 3.37 6.68
C PRO A 177 -17.61 2.74 6.98
N TYR A 178 -16.81 3.37 7.84
CA TYR A 178 -15.46 2.92 8.22
C TYR A 178 -15.45 2.13 9.53
N LEU A 179 -16.62 1.88 10.13
CA LEU A 179 -16.78 1.03 11.31
C LEU A 179 -16.82 -0.47 10.99
N ALA A 180 -16.62 -0.85 9.72
CA ALA A 180 -16.40 -2.24 9.33
C ALA A 180 -15.29 -2.86 10.18
N ASN A 181 -15.58 -4.05 10.70
CA ASN A 181 -14.77 -4.67 11.75
C ASN A 181 -13.34 -4.97 11.24
N ARG A 182 -12.34 -4.66 12.06
CA ARG A 182 -10.93 -5.06 11.86
C ARG A 182 -10.42 -5.67 13.15
N ARG A 183 -11.09 -6.76 13.56
CA ARG A 183 -11.06 -7.26 14.95
C ARG A 183 -9.65 -7.64 15.37
N GLU A 184 -8.87 -8.21 14.47
CA GLU A 184 -7.51 -8.66 14.77
C GLU A 184 -6.59 -7.48 15.12
N GLN A 185 -6.61 -6.42 14.28
CA GLN A 185 -5.81 -5.22 14.51
C GLN A 185 -6.27 -4.48 15.76
N GLU A 186 -7.59 -4.36 15.99
CA GLU A 186 -8.12 -3.73 17.19
C GLU A 186 -7.81 -4.53 18.45
N ALA A 187 -7.91 -5.86 18.42
CA ALA A 187 -7.64 -6.71 19.57
C ALA A 187 -6.18 -6.60 20.00
N GLN A 188 -5.23 -6.72 19.06
CA GLN A 188 -3.81 -6.59 19.36
C GLN A 188 -3.47 -5.19 19.88
N LEU A 189 -4.04 -4.15 19.27
CA LEU A 189 -3.84 -2.78 19.71
C LEU A 189 -4.43 -2.53 21.10
N CYS A 190 -5.62 -3.07 21.40
CA CYS A 190 -6.22 -3.00 22.74
C CYS A 190 -5.36 -3.69 23.79
N GLU A 191 -4.84 -4.88 23.50
CA GLU A 191 -3.95 -5.61 24.42
C GLU A 191 -2.69 -4.79 24.74
N VAL A 192 -2.08 -4.20 23.72
CA VAL A 192 -0.90 -3.34 23.85
C VAL A 192 -1.22 -2.09 24.66
N PHE A 193 -2.36 -1.45 24.41
CA PHE A 193 -2.79 -0.29 25.19
C PHE A 193 -3.04 -0.62 26.65
N LEU A 194 -3.67 -1.76 26.96
CA LEU A 194 -3.87 -2.17 28.34
C LEU A 194 -2.55 -2.40 29.08
N LYS A 195 -1.54 -2.97 28.40
CA LYS A 195 -0.18 -3.10 28.96
C LYS A 195 0.48 -1.74 29.17
N PHE A 196 0.36 -0.85 28.18
CA PHE A 196 0.88 0.52 28.23
C PHE A 196 0.29 1.34 29.37
N LEU A 197 -1.04 1.33 29.54
CA LEU A 197 -1.73 2.13 30.55
C LEU A 197 -1.41 1.67 31.98
N LYS A 198 -1.15 0.37 32.17
CA LYS A 198 -0.76 -0.23 33.46
C LYS A 198 0.67 0.11 33.89
N GLN A 199 1.54 0.61 33.00
CA GLN A 199 2.88 1.01 33.39
C GLN A 199 2.82 2.27 34.27
N ALA A 200 3.61 2.28 35.36
CA ALA A 200 3.61 3.37 36.34
C ALA A 200 4.33 4.63 35.83
N SER A 201 5.33 4.48 34.97
CA SER A 201 6.03 5.61 34.34
C SER A 201 5.22 6.19 33.18
N ALA A 202 5.44 7.46 32.85
CA ALA A 202 4.96 8.07 31.62
C ALA A 202 5.75 7.53 30.41
N SER A 203 5.58 6.25 30.11
CA SER A 203 6.13 5.67 28.89
C SER A 203 5.39 6.23 27.67
N HIS A 204 6.06 6.20 26.52
CA HIS A 204 5.42 6.45 25.23
C HIS A 204 5.19 5.12 24.53
N LEU A 205 4.25 5.08 23.60
CA LEU A 205 3.98 3.91 22.77
C LEU A 205 4.12 4.29 21.31
N VAL A 206 4.89 3.52 20.55
CA VAL A 206 4.98 3.65 19.09
C VAL A 206 4.21 2.50 18.45
N CYS A 207 3.20 2.82 17.64
CA CYS A 207 2.40 1.86 16.90
C CYS A 207 2.61 2.06 15.40
N ILE A 208 3.09 1.02 14.71
CA ILE A 208 3.23 1.01 13.27
C ILE A 208 1.99 0.35 12.67
N ILE A 209 1.26 1.13 11.86
CA ILE A 209 0.08 0.68 11.10
C ILE A 209 0.50 0.64 9.64
N HIS A 210 0.34 -0.50 8.98
CA HIS A 210 0.76 -0.64 7.59
C HIS A 210 -0.29 -1.36 6.73
N GLY A 211 -0.25 -1.15 5.41
CA GLY A 211 -1.17 -1.76 4.47
C GLY A 211 -1.37 -0.90 3.23
N ASP A 212 -2.18 -1.38 2.30
CA ASP A 212 -2.51 -0.69 1.04
C ASP A 212 -3.11 0.71 1.27
N GLU A 213 -2.77 1.70 0.45
CA GLU A 213 -3.31 3.06 0.54
C GLU A 213 -4.86 3.10 0.50
N ALA A 214 -5.48 2.11 -0.14
CA ALA A 214 -6.93 1.93 -0.20
C ALA A 214 -7.54 1.48 1.14
N GLN A 215 -6.72 1.22 2.17
CA GLN A 215 -7.18 0.74 3.48
C GLN A 215 -7.50 1.84 4.47
N CYS A 216 -7.50 3.10 4.03
CA CYS A 216 -7.99 4.25 4.78
C CYS A 216 -7.38 4.38 6.19
N HIS A 217 -6.05 4.33 6.31
CA HIS A 217 -5.33 4.42 7.61
C HIS A 217 -5.79 5.58 8.49
N TYR A 218 -6.11 6.74 7.89
CA TYR A 218 -6.62 7.89 8.62
C TYR A 218 -7.98 7.60 9.28
N ASN A 219 -8.93 7.02 8.54
CA ASN A 219 -10.24 6.65 9.08
C ASN A 219 -10.13 5.55 10.14
N PHE A 220 -9.18 4.62 9.99
CA PHE A 220 -8.86 3.65 11.03
C PHE A 220 -8.37 4.33 12.31
N LEU A 221 -7.44 5.28 12.21
CA LEU A 221 -6.95 6.05 13.35
C LEU A 221 -8.06 6.91 13.99
N GLU A 222 -8.89 7.56 13.19
CA GLU A 222 -10.04 8.33 13.67
C GLU A 222 -11.05 7.44 14.40
N ARG A 223 -11.27 6.22 13.92
CA ARG A 223 -12.10 5.22 14.59
C ARG A 223 -11.50 4.86 15.95
N MET A 224 -10.20 4.57 16.01
CA MET A 224 -9.51 4.27 17.26
C MET A 224 -9.65 5.42 18.26
N ARG A 225 -9.45 6.66 17.80
CA ARG A 225 -9.56 7.88 18.61
C ARG A 225 -10.96 8.10 19.17
N LYS A 226 -12.01 7.88 18.38
CA LYS A 226 -13.39 8.24 18.76
C LYS A 226 -14.17 7.11 19.43
N PHE A 227 -13.82 5.85 19.19
CA PHE A 227 -14.63 4.72 19.64
C PHE A 227 -13.87 3.75 20.55
N SER A 228 -12.62 3.43 20.23
CA SER A 228 -11.90 2.36 20.93
C SER A 228 -11.09 2.86 22.11
N LEU A 229 -10.31 3.92 21.93
CA LEU A 229 -9.48 4.51 23.00
C LEU A 229 -10.30 5.09 24.15
N PRO A 230 -11.41 5.83 23.93
CA PRO A 230 -12.23 6.34 25.02
C PRO A 230 -12.73 5.22 25.95
N LYS A 231 -13.16 4.08 25.38
CA LYS A 231 -13.59 2.91 26.15
C LYS A 231 -12.46 2.30 26.98
N LEU A 232 -11.24 2.27 26.45
CA LEU A 232 -10.06 1.75 27.17
C LEU A 232 -9.58 2.68 28.29
N LEU A 233 -9.78 3.98 28.12
CA LEU A 233 -9.39 5.01 29.08
C LEU A 233 -10.48 5.32 30.11
N ASP A 234 -11.63 4.64 30.02
CA ASP A 234 -12.83 4.88 30.84
C ASP A 234 -13.26 6.36 30.83
N VAL A 235 -13.17 7.00 29.65
CA VAL A 235 -13.57 8.40 29.49
C VAL A 235 -14.98 8.48 28.93
N ASP A 236 -15.78 9.40 29.49
CA ASP A 236 -17.15 9.66 29.05
C ASP A 236 -17.20 9.87 27.53
N PRO A 237 -17.93 9.05 26.77
CA PRO A 237 -18.07 9.15 25.31
C PRO A 237 -18.55 10.52 24.81
N GLN A 238 -19.18 11.34 25.66
CA GLN A 238 -19.69 12.65 25.27
C GLN A 238 -18.62 13.76 25.27
N GLN A 239 -17.43 13.54 25.85
CA GLN A 239 -16.42 14.59 26.04
C GLN A 239 -14.90 14.27 25.88
N PRO A 240 -14.36 13.14 25.41
CA PRO A 240 -12.91 12.99 25.28
C PRO A 240 -12.46 13.47 23.91
N ILE A 241 -12.03 14.73 23.81
CA ILE A 241 -11.16 15.10 22.69
C ILE A 241 -9.76 14.63 23.06
N ILE A 242 -9.44 13.36 22.73
CA ILE A 242 -8.05 12.89 22.77
C ILE A 242 -7.26 13.78 21.81
N PRO A 243 -6.30 14.60 22.30
CA PRO A 243 -5.58 15.54 21.47
C PRO A 243 -4.79 14.77 20.41
N THR A 244 -4.81 15.27 19.18
CA THR A 244 -4.20 14.59 18.04
C THR A 244 -3.45 15.59 17.18
N TYR A 245 -2.18 15.31 16.93
CA TYR A 245 -1.28 16.15 16.14
C TYR A 245 -0.72 15.35 14.97
N HIS A 246 -0.69 16.00 13.80
CA HIS A 246 -0.10 15.43 12.60
C HIS A 246 1.37 15.85 12.50
N LEU A 247 2.27 14.88 12.63
CA LEU A 247 3.68 15.04 12.35
C LEU A 247 3.91 14.88 10.84
N GLU A 248 3.99 16.01 10.13
CA GLU A 248 4.23 16.01 8.69
C GLU A 248 5.56 15.32 8.36
N TRP A 249 5.52 14.33 7.47
CA TRP A 249 6.72 13.65 6.99
C TRP A 249 7.47 14.55 5.99
N PRO A 250 8.77 14.81 6.16
CA PRO A 250 9.53 15.66 5.25
C PRO A 250 9.93 14.88 3.98
N ALA A 251 8.94 14.58 3.15
CA ALA A 251 9.08 13.78 1.94
C ALA A 251 10.19 14.30 0.99
N LYS A 252 10.36 15.61 0.88
CA LYS A 252 11.32 16.24 -0.05
C LYS A 252 12.76 16.26 0.47
N LEU A 253 13.02 15.76 1.68
CA LEU A 253 14.35 15.81 2.27
C LEU A 253 15.30 14.87 1.52
N LYS A 254 16.44 15.42 1.09
CA LYS A 254 17.50 14.65 0.41
C LYS A 254 18.51 14.08 1.40
N ASN A 255 18.79 14.80 2.48
CA ASN A 255 19.80 14.44 3.47
C ASN A 255 19.14 13.82 4.70
N LEU A 256 19.37 12.52 4.95
CA LEU A 256 18.83 11.82 6.12
C LEU A 256 19.37 12.37 7.46
N HIS A 257 20.54 13.01 7.48
CA HIS A 257 21.09 13.59 8.71
C HIS A 257 20.24 14.76 9.24
N GLU A 258 19.50 15.44 8.37
CA GLU A 258 18.61 16.54 8.72
C GLU A 258 17.21 16.07 9.15
N LEU A 259 16.90 14.78 9.00
CA LEU A 259 15.55 14.24 9.19
C LEU A 259 15.01 14.50 10.59
N SER A 260 15.81 14.22 11.62
CA SER A 260 15.41 14.43 13.02
C SER A 260 15.09 15.90 13.30
N ASN A 261 15.96 16.82 12.87
CA ASN A 261 15.76 18.27 13.05
C ASN A 261 14.50 18.75 12.34
N GLN A 262 14.25 18.25 11.12
CA GLN A 262 13.07 18.62 10.35
C GLN A 262 11.79 18.05 10.97
N LEU A 263 11.79 16.79 11.45
CA LEU A 263 10.68 16.21 12.18
C LEU A 263 10.37 16.99 13.46
N TYR A 264 11.41 17.44 14.15
CA TYR A 264 11.27 18.26 15.35
C TYR A 264 10.59 19.59 15.06
N LYS A 265 11.02 20.27 14.00
CA LYS A 265 10.41 21.51 13.53
C LYS A 265 8.94 21.29 13.14
N ASN A 266 8.64 20.23 12.40
CA ASN A 266 7.28 19.89 11.99
C ASN A 266 6.38 19.57 13.21
N LEU A 267 6.92 18.92 14.24
CA LEU A 267 6.20 18.68 15.49
C LEU A 267 5.91 20.00 16.22
N ALA A 268 6.91 20.88 16.34
CA ALA A 268 6.74 22.20 16.97
C ALA A 268 5.69 23.04 16.23
N ASP A 269 5.73 23.05 14.89
CA ASP A 269 4.75 23.73 14.05
C ASP A 269 3.33 23.16 14.28
N SER A 270 3.19 21.83 14.36
CA SER A 270 1.88 21.19 14.59
C SER A 270 1.32 21.43 16.00
N VAL A 271 2.18 21.37 17.03
CA VAL A 271 1.77 21.45 18.44
C VAL A 271 1.62 22.89 18.92
N LEU A 272 2.58 23.77 18.58
CA LEU A 272 2.65 25.15 19.08
C LEU A 272 2.14 26.17 18.05
N GLY A 273 1.94 25.78 16.79
CA GLY A 273 1.52 26.68 15.71
C GLY A 273 2.62 27.59 15.16
N HIS A 274 3.89 27.37 15.57
CA HIS A 274 5.03 28.14 15.09
C HIS A 274 6.36 27.37 15.20
N SER A 275 7.36 27.80 14.42
CA SER A 275 8.63 27.08 14.27
C SER A 275 9.69 27.42 15.32
N LEU A 276 9.36 28.20 16.35
CA LEU A 276 10.27 28.44 17.47
C LEU A 276 10.31 27.21 18.39
N TYR A 277 11.29 26.34 18.13
CA TYR A 277 11.40 25.02 18.74
C TYR A 277 12.17 25.04 20.07
N SER A 278 11.56 24.47 21.12
CA SER A 278 12.24 24.01 22.33
C SER A 278 11.47 22.79 22.85
N SER A 279 12.18 21.72 23.23
CA SER A 279 11.61 20.54 23.88
C SER A 279 10.88 20.86 25.16
N GLU A 280 11.38 21.81 25.92
CA GLU A 280 10.74 22.29 27.13
C GLU A 280 9.38 22.91 26.81
N LYS A 281 9.29 23.74 25.75
CA LYS A 281 8.01 24.35 25.34
C LYS A 281 6.99 23.31 24.89
N ILE A 282 7.41 22.33 24.10
CA ILE A 282 6.53 21.24 23.65
C ILE A 282 6.08 20.40 24.86
N ASN A 283 7.00 20.03 25.75
CA ASN A 283 6.70 19.24 26.94
C ASN A 283 5.72 19.97 27.87
N VAL A 284 5.97 21.25 28.16
CA VAL A 284 5.07 22.11 28.95
C VAL A 284 3.69 22.22 28.30
N PHE A 285 3.64 22.45 26.99
CA PHE A 285 2.36 22.55 26.29
C PHE A 285 1.55 21.24 26.39
N LEU A 286 2.20 20.11 26.10
CA LEU A 286 1.56 18.79 26.11
C LEU A 286 1.18 18.32 27.53
N SER A 287 1.88 18.80 28.56
CA SER A 287 1.58 18.47 29.98
C SER A 287 0.22 18.97 30.46
N ASN A 288 -0.41 19.90 29.72
CA ASN A 288 -1.74 20.43 30.06
C ASN A 288 -2.87 19.44 29.74
N TYR A 289 -2.58 18.33 29.06
CA TYR A 289 -3.60 17.36 28.67
C TYR A 289 -3.79 16.26 29.70
N PRO A 290 -5.03 16.04 30.20
CA PRO A 290 -5.30 15.01 31.21
C PRO A 290 -5.26 13.58 30.65
N TYR A 291 -5.28 13.43 29.32
CA TYR A 291 -5.28 12.14 28.62
C TYR A 291 -4.07 12.01 27.70
N PRO A 292 -3.66 10.77 27.34
CA PRO A 292 -2.58 10.57 26.39
C PRO A 292 -2.77 11.37 25.10
N VAL A 293 -1.68 11.90 24.56
CA VAL A 293 -1.69 12.67 23.31
C VAL A 293 -1.33 11.76 22.15
N ILE A 294 -2.10 11.84 21.07
CA ILE A 294 -1.81 11.13 19.83
C ILE A 294 -0.93 12.01 18.93
N ILE A 295 0.18 11.46 18.47
CA ILE A 295 0.96 12.00 17.35
C ILE A 295 0.87 10.99 16.22
N HIS A 296 0.58 11.41 15.00
CA HIS A 296 0.58 10.50 13.86
C HIS A 296 1.34 11.05 12.67
N THR A 297 2.00 10.18 11.92
CA THR A 297 2.68 10.50 10.68
C THR A 297 2.30 9.51 9.59
N HIS A 298 2.35 9.94 8.34
CA HIS A 298 2.02 9.12 7.19
C HIS A 298 3.22 9.02 6.26
N LEU A 299 3.67 7.79 5.99
CA LEU A 299 4.75 7.51 5.06
C LEU A 299 4.17 6.78 3.86
N LEU A 300 4.51 7.25 2.66
CA LEU A 300 4.19 6.55 1.43
C LEU A 300 5.35 5.63 1.04
N THR A 301 5.03 4.55 0.32
CA THR A 301 6.04 3.71 -0.32
C THR A 301 7.06 4.52 -1.13
N GLU A 302 6.63 5.56 -1.86
CA GLU A 302 7.54 6.42 -2.63
C GLU A 302 8.56 7.14 -1.77
N ASP A 303 8.15 7.59 -0.58
CA ASP A 303 9.03 8.32 0.33
C ASP A 303 10.12 7.39 0.85
N LEU A 304 9.71 6.19 1.27
CA LEU A 304 10.63 5.13 1.72
C LEU A 304 11.51 4.61 0.59
N GLN A 305 11.01 4.56 -0.65
CA GLN A 305 11.81 4.20 -1.82
C GLN A 305 12.89 5.24 -2.10
N ARG A 306 12.52 6.54 -2.03
CA ARG A 306 13.42 7.66 -2.33
C ARG A 306 14.47 7.89 -1.22
N GLN A 307 14.04 7.85 0.03
CA GLN A 307 14.89 8.15 1.19
C GLN A 307 15.59 6.91 1.75
N GLY A 308 15.24 5.72 1.25
CA GLY A 308 15.73 4.44 1.75
C GLY A 308 15.04 4.01 3.04
N LEU A 309 15.04 2.69 3.31
CA LEU A 309 14.38 2.13 4.50
C LEU A 309 15.03 2.59 5.81
N ASN A 310 16.30 2.99 5.80
CA ASN A 310 16.99 3.57 6.96
C ASN A 310 16.31 4.85 7.48
N SER A 311 15.48 5.52 6.66
CA SER A 311 14.65 6.63 7.12
C SER A 311 13.65 6.22 8.22
N LEU A 312 13.19 4.96 8.20
CA LEU A 312 12.32 4.42 9.24
C LEU A 312 13.09 4.18 10.55
N ASP A 313 14.33 3.69 10.48
CA ASP A 313 15.21 3.60 11.65
C ASP A 313 15.44 4.98 12.26
N LYS A 314 15.70 6.00 11.43
CA LYS A 314 15.85 7.40 11.88
C LYS A 314 14.57 7.98 12.48
N LEU A 315 13.40 7.61 11.97
CA LEU A 315 12.13 7.98 12.58
C LEU A 315 11.95 7.33 13.96
N LEU A 316 12.35 6.07 14.12
CA LEU A 316 12.32 5.39 15.42
C LEU A 316 13.33 6.00 16.41
N GLU A 317 14.54 6.35 15.96
CA GLU A 317 15.52 7.12 16.74
C GLU A 317 14.94 8.47 17.19
N PHE A 318 14.22 9.17 16.31
CA PHE A 318 13.52 10.40 16.66
C PHE A 318 12.43 10.17 17.72
N CYS A 319 11.64 9.10 17.59
CA CYS A 319 10.67 8.73 18.62
C CYS A 319 11.35 8.44 19.96
N TYR A 320 12.54 7.82 19.93
CA TYR A 320 13.37 7.62 21.12
C TYR A 320 13.78 8.94 21.77
N TYR A 321 14.28 9.88 20.98
CA TYR A 321 14.63 11.22 21.45
C TYR A 321 13.43 11.98 22.05
N LEU A 322 12.24 11.86 21.43
CA LEU A 322 11.02 12.45 21.96
C LEU A 322 10.67 11.90 23.35
N HIS A 323 10.84 10.60 23.58
CA HIS A 323 10.58 10.01 24.90
C HIS A 323 11.50 10.51 26.00
N GLN A 324 12.76 10.78 25.67
CA GLN A 324 13.69 11.40 26.62
C GLN A 324 13.32 12.86 26.90
N SER A 325 12.77 13.55 25.91
CA SER A 325 12.50 14.99 25.96
C SER A 325 11.12 15.34 26.56
N ILE A 326 10.12 14.48 26.37
CA ILE A 326 8.74 14.69 26.80
C ILE A 326 8.44 13.71 27.92
N THR A 327 8.70 14.11 29.16
CA THR A 327 8.60 13.22 30.33
C THR A 327 7.32 13.40 31.13
N THR A 328 6.61 14.52 30.94
CA THR A 328 5.42 14.86 31.73
C THR A 328 4.13 14.34 31.12
N GLN A 329 4.16 13.84 29.87
CA GLN A 329 2.97 13.43 29.14
C GLN A 329 3.12 12.04 28.52
N ARG A 330 2.05 11.24 28.51
CA ARG A 330 2.00 9.98 27.76
C ARG A 330 1.70 10.25 26.28
N LEU A 331 2.57 9.78 25.39
CA LEU A 331 2.38 9.90 23.94
C LEU A 331 2.06 8.54 23.32
N ILE A 332 1.13 8.56 22.36
CA ILE A 332 0.82 7.46 21.46
C ILE A 332 1.21 7.91 20.06
N ILE A 333 2.28 7.35 19.51
CA ILE A 333 2.85 7.73 18.22
C ILE A 333 2.44 6.69 17.17
N TYR A 334 1.59 7.08 16.22
CA TYR A 334 1.20 6.24 15.10
C TYR A 334 2.06 6.53 13.86
N ILE A 335 2.76 5.50 13.36
CA ILE A 335 3.49 5.54 12.10
C ILE A 335 2.66 4.79 11.07
N CYS A 336 1.98 5.52 10.19
CA CYS A 336 1.11 4.93 9.16
C CYS A 336 1.86 4.77 7.84
N ILE A 337 2.24 3.54 7.49
CA ILE A 337 2.92 3.21 6.24
C ILE A 337 1.88 2.77 5.19
N LYS A 338 1.74 3.55 4.13
CA LYS A 338 0.75 3.31 3.06
C LYS A 338 1.44 2.72 1.84
N TYR A 339 1.09 1.47 1.55
CA TYR A 339 1.56 0.79 0.36
C TYR A 339 0.87 1.34 -0.87
N LYS A 340 1.68 1.92 -1.75
CA LYS A 340 1.15 2.36 -3.03
C LYS A 340 0.77 1.15 -3.86
N SER A 341 -0.47 1.21 -4.33
CA SER A 341 -1.11 0.11 -5.02
C SER A 341 -1.60 0.53 -6.39
N LYS A 342 -1.95 -0.46 -7.20
CA LYS A 342 -2.55 -0.19 -8.51
C LYS A 342 -3.89 0.50 -8.28
N ARG A 343 -4.03 1.78 -8.62
CA ARG A 343 -5.35 2.30 -8.99
C ARG A 343 -5.80 1.57 -10.25
N LYS A 344 -6.59 0.50 -10.10
CA LYS A 344 -7.41 -0.04 -11.19
C LYS A 344 -8.42 1.05 -11.55
N LYS A 345 -8.06 1.95 -12.47
CA LYS A 345 -9.07 2.85 -13.06
C LYS A 345 -10.09 1.98 -13.76
N ASN A 346 -11.35 2.17 -13.39
CA ASN A 346 -12.49 1.48 -13.96
C ASN A 346 -12.47 1.62 -15.50
N LYS A 347 -12.76 0.53 -16.21
CA LYS A 347 -12.67 0.43 -17.66
C LYS A 347 -13.78 1.26 -18.31
N ASN A 348 -13.55 2.55 -18.56
CA ASN A 348 -14.34 3.25 -19.58
C ASN A 348 -13.69 4.49 -20.20
N THR A 349 -12.38 4.50 -20.46
CA THR A 349 -11.79 5.62 -21.22
C THR A 349 -10.58 5.21 -22.07
N ALA A 350 -10.82 5.20 -23.39
CA ALA A 350 -9.89 5.35 -24.50
C ALA A 350 -8.61 4.48 -24.49
N TRP A 351 -8.76 3.24 -24.97
CA TRP A 351 -7.73 2.21 -25.19
C TRP A 351 -6.53 2.62 -26.08
N ILE A 352 -6.64 3.67 -26.90
CA ILE A 352 -5.57 4.06 -27.83
C ILE A 352 -4.51 4.97 -27.17
N LYS A 353 -4.86 5.73 -26.11
CA LYS A 353 -3.86 6.50 -25.31
C LYS A 353 -3.09 5.61 -24.32
N TRP A 354 -3.59 4.42 -24.04
CA TRP A 354 -3.03 3.42 -23.11
C TRP A 354 -1.78 2.73 -23.66
N LEU A 355 -1.70 2.51 -24.98
CA LEU A 355 -0.60 1.75 -25.60
C LEU A 355 0.77 2.43 -25.47
N PHE A 356 0.85 3.76 -25.51
CA PHE A 356 2.13 4.49 -25.41
C PHE A 356 2.57 4.82 -23.97
N SER A 357 1.71 4.61 -22.96
CA SER A 357 2.00 4.89 -21.55
C SER A 357 2.26 3.62 -20.70
N PHE A 358 2.23 2.44 -21.32
CA PHE A 358 2.21 1.14 -20.64
C PHE A 358 3.56 0.67 -20.09
N GLY A 359 4.68 0.88 -20.81
CA GLY A 359 6.03 0.47 -20.36
C GLY A 359 6.41 1.09 -19.02
N ARG A 360 6.45 2.42 -18.94
CA ARG A 360 6.69 3.17 -17.69
C ARG A 360 5.69 2.85 -16.58
N TYR A 361 4.44 2.55 -16.91
CA TYR A 361 3.42 2.22 -15.91
C TYR A 361 3.64 0.83 -15.31
N PHE A 362 4.00 -0.18 -16.12
CA PHE A 362 4.29 -1.54 -15.64
C PHE A 362 5.60 -1.62 -14.87
N PHE A 363 6.65 -0.90 -15.30
CA PHE A 363 7.89 -0.79 -14.56
C PHE A 363 7.68 -0.20 -13.16
N LYS A 364 6.95 0.91 -13.06
CA LYS A 364 6.60 1.51 -11.76
C LYS A 364 5.81 0.55 -10.87
N GLN A 365 4.93 -0.28 -11.45
CA GLN A 365 4.17 -1.27 -10.69
C GLN A 365 5.06 -2.37 -10.10
N TYR A 366 5.97 -2.93 -10.90
CA TYR A 366 6.89 -3.95 -10.41
C TYR A 366 7.81 -3.39 -9.32
N GLN A 367 8.28 -2.15 -9.51
CA GLN A 367 9.08 -1.44 -8.51
C GLN A 367 8.31 -1.31 -7.19
N TYR A 368 7.03 -0.88 -7.19
CA TYR A 368 6.20 -0.78 -5.98
C TYR A 368 6.01 -2.13 -5.29
N GLN A 369 5.76 -3.21 -6.03
CA GLN A 369 5.64 -4.54 -5.44
C GLN A 369 6.94 -4.98 -4.75
N LYS A 370 8.09 -4.73 -5.38
CA LYS A 370 9.40 -5.06 -4.82
C LYS A 370 9.68 -4.27 -3.55
N ILE A 371 9.45 -2.96 -3.53
CA ILE A 371 9.66 -2.14 -2.33
C ILE A 371 8.63 -2.45 -1.24
N ASN A 372 7.35 -2.67 -1.57
CA ASN A 372 6.33 -3.08 -0.58
C ASN A 372 6.71 -4.41 0.07
N LYS A 373 7.25 -5.37 -0.70
CA LYS A 373 7.79 -6.62 -0.16
C LYS A 373 8.96 -6.36 0.80
N LYS A 374 9.90 -5.48 0.43
CA LYS A 374 11.01 -5.09 1.32
C LYS A 374 10.53 -4.43 2.61
N ILE A 375 9.53 -3.53 2.52
CA ILE A 375 8.93 -2.89 3.70
C ILE A 375 8.28 -3.94 4.60
N ARG A 376 7.48 -4.86 4.06
CA ARG A 376 6.87 -5.96 4.83
C ARG A 376 7.93 -6.80 5.53
N GLN A 377 8.99 -7.18 4.84
CA GLN A 377 10.10 -7.94 5.42
C GLN A 377 10.79 -7.16 6.55
N TYR A 378 11.03 -5.86 6.36
CA TYR A 378 11.59 -5.00 7.40
C TYR A 378 10.66 -4.95 8.63
N LEU A 379 9.36 -4.75 8.45
CA LEU A 379 8.38 -4.70 9.54
C LEU A 379 8.20 -6.04 10.25
N GLN A 380 8.23 -7.15 9.52
CA GLN A 380 8.24 -8.50 10.09
C GLN A 380 9.49 -8.73 10.92
N ASN A 381 10.66 -8.33 10.43
CA ASN A 381 11.91 -8.41 11.18
C ASN A 381 11.84 -7.55 12.45
N LEU A 382 11.26 -6.34 12.37
CA LEU A 382 11.07 -5.46 13.53
C LEU A 382 10.12 -6.05 14.58
N SER A 383 9.07 -6.77 14.13
CA SER A 383 8.14 -7.47 15.01
C SER A 383 8.77 -8.73 15.65
N ASN A 384 9.53 -9.49 14.86
CA ASN A 384 10.12 -10.79 15.24
C ASN A 384 11.45 -10.67 15.99
N SER A 385 12.20 -9.60 15.74
CA SER A 385 13.25 -9.19 16.65
C SER A 385 12.52 -8.85 17.94
N ASN A 386 12.39 -9.84 18.84
CA ASN A 386 11.86 -9.63 20.17
C ASN A 386 12.38 -8.26 20.61
N LEU A 387 11.47 -7.35 20.97
CA LEU A 387 11.79 -6.17 21.76
C LEU A 387 12.27 -6.65 23.16
N SER A 388 13.27 -7.53 23.16
CA SER A 388 13.99 -8.12 24.26
C SER A 388 14.77 -7.01 24.91
N HIS A 389 14.13 -6.34 25.85
CA HIS A 389 14.75 -5.69 27.02
C HIS A 389 15.80 -4.60 26.75
N SER A 390 16.07 -4.21 25.50
CA SER A 390 17.11 -3.23 25.15
C SER A 390 16.58 -1.98 24.42
N GLN A 391 15.35 -2.00 23.89
CA GLN A 391 14.74 -0.80 23.34
C GLN A 391 14.00 0.00 24.44
N PRO A 392 14.33 1.29 24.63
CA PRO A 392 13.77 2.10 25.73
C PRO A 392 12.29 2.42 25.58
N ILE A 393 11.74 2.33 24.37
CA ILE A 393 10.33 2.59 24.08
C ILE A 393 9.66 1.32 23.53
N PRO A 394 8.46 0.96 24.03
CA PRO A 394 7.58 -0.02 23.39
C PRO A 394 7.24 0.36 21.94
N VAL A 395 7.75 -0.40 20.97
CA VAL A 395 7.34 -0.34 19.56
C VAL A 395 6.49 -1.57 19.25
N VAL A 396 5.35 -1.37 18.60
CA VAL A 396 4.47 -2.45 18.16
C VAL A 396 4.16 -2.29 16.68
N VAL A 397 4.37 -3.35 15.92
CA VAL A 397 3.90 -3.48 14.54
C VAL A 397 2.56 -4.20 14.57
N LEU A 398 1.50 -3.53 14.13
CA LEU A 398 0.18 -4.14 14.01
C LEU A 398 0.09 -5.01 12.74
N PRO A 399 -0.88 -5.95 12.67
CA PRO A 399 -1.10 -6.75 11.47
C PRO A 399 -1.40 -5.85 10.27
N GLU A 400 -1.06 -6.31 9.08
CA GLU A 400 -1.33 -5.57 7.85
C GLU A 400 -2.83 -5.25 7.75
N LEU A 401 -3.14 -4.02 7.34
CA LEU A 401 -4.51 -3.67 6.99
C LEU A 401 -4.83 -4.33 5.66
N GLU A 402 -5.72 -5.31 5.71
CA GLU A 402 -6.22 -6.06 4.55
C GLU A 402 -7.63 -5.60 4.15
N GLY A 403 -8.11 -6.13 3.03
CA GLY A 403 -9.49 -5.92 2.59
C GLY A 403 -10.47 -6.49 3.61
N ILE A 404 -11.65 -5.87 3.69
CA ILE A 404 -12.72 -6.31 4.58
C ILE A 404 -13.44 -7.48 3.92
N ASN A 405 -13.69 -8.55 4.68
CA ASN A 405 -14.49 -9.68 4.20
C ASN A 405 -15.99 -9.48 4.44
N LYS A 406 -16.82 -10.32 3.82
CA LYS A 406 -18.28 -10.25 3.92
C LYS A 406 -18.77 -10.29 5.38
N ALA A 407 -18.25 -11.21 6.18
CA ALA A 407 -18.66 -11.38 7.56
C ALA A 407 -18.39 -10.14 8.43
N GLU A 408 -17.25 -9.46 8.21
CA GLU A 408 -16.92 -8.21 8.89
C GLU A 408 -17.85 -7.06 8.50
N ALA A 409 -18.23 -6.97 7.23
CA ALA A 409 -19.19 -5.97 6.75
C ALA A 409 -20.60 -6.24 7.28
N GLU A 410 -21.06 -7.49 7.32
CA GLU A 410 -22.36 -7.81 7.91
C GLU A 410 -22.39 -7.57 9.43
N ASN A 411 -21.29 -7.83 10.14
CA ASN A 411 -21.17 -7.48 11.56
C ASN A 411 -21.31 -5.97 11.79
N TRP A 412 -20.83 -5.15 10.85
CA TRP A 412 -21.06 -3.71 10.87
C TRP A 412 -22.53 -3.34 10.67
N VAL A 413 -23.25 -4.05 9.80
CA VAL A 413 -24.71 -3.86 9.65
C VAL A 413 -25.42 -4.10 10.97
N ARG A 414 -25.02 -5.15 11.69
CA ARG A 414 -25.57 -5.54 13.00
C ARG A 414 -25.12 -4.64 14.16
N SER A 415 -24.25 -3.66 13.92
CA SER A 415 -23.75 -2.78 14.98
C SER A 415 -24.83 -1.81 15.47
N GLU A 416 -24.76 -1.43 16.74
CA GLU A 416 -25.70 -0.47 17.34
C GLU A 416 -25.72 0.88 16.61
N HIS A 417 -24.59 1.30 16.03
CA HIS A 417 -24.50 2.58 15.32
C HIS A 417 -25.30 2.55 14.01
N THR A 418 -25.27 1.42 13.32
CA THR A 418 -26.05 1.22 12.10
C THR A 418 -27.53 1.09 12.44
N LYS A 419 -27.89 0.25 13.44
CA LYS A 419 -29.27 0.08 13.91
C LYS A 419 -29.95 1.39 14.29
N GLN A 420 -29.27 2.24 15.07
CA GLN A 420 -29.79 3.55 15.48
C GLN A 420 -30.06 4.49 14.28
N LEU A 421 -29.27 4.34 13.21
CA LEU A 421 -29.43 5.16 12.01
C LEU A 421 -30.59 4.68 11.14
N VAL A 422 -30.61 3.40 10.76
CA VAL A 422 -31.51 2.85 9.73
C VAL A 422 -32.78 2.19 10.27
N GLY A 423 -32.83 1.86 11.55
CA GLY A 423 -33.92 1.08 12.17
C GLY A 423 -33.63 -0.43 12.19
N GLU A 424 -34.20 -1.15 13.17
CA GLU A 424 -34.01 -2.60 13.33
C GLU A 424 -34.65 -3.40 12.19
N ASP A 425 -35.76 -2.91 11.65
CA ASP A 425 -36.50 -3.50 10.52
C ASP A 425 -35.68 -3.53 9.22
N MET A 426 -34.72 -2.61 9.09
CA MET A 426 -33.89 -2.48 7.89
C MET A 426 -32.61 -3.33 7.93
N ILE A 427 -32.34 -4.04 9.02
CA ILE A 427 -31.09 -4.79 9.22
C ILE A 427 -30.96 -5.98 8.26
N GLU A 428 -31.98 -6.83 8.17
CA GLU A 428 -31.93 -8.00 7.27
C GLU A 428 -31.89 -7.60 5.78
N PRO A 429 -32.72 -6.63 5.30
CA PRO A 429 -32.57 -6.10 3.94
C PRO A 429 -31.17 -5.53 3.66
N LEU A 430 -30.57 -4.87 4.66
CA LEU A 430 -29.24 -4.27 4.51
C LEU A 430 -28.14 -5.35 4.45
N ILE A 431 -28.25 -6.42 5.24
CA ILE A 431 -27.36 -7.60 5.17
C ILE A 431 -27.41 -8.21 3.77
N GLN A 432 -28.61 -8.42 3.21
CA GLN A 432 -28.77 -8.97 1.87
C GLN A 432 -28.04 -8.11 0.82
N LYS A 433 -28.25 -6.78 0.85
CA LYS A 433 -27.58 -5.87 -0.08
C LYS A 433 -26.07 -5.79 0.09
N VAL A 434 -25.57 -5.92 1.32
CA VAL A 434 -24.14 -6.08 1.55
C VAL A 434 -23.65 -7.38 0.92
N GLY A 435 -24.41 -8.47 1.03
CA GLY A 435 -24.11 -9.73 0.33
C GLY A 435 -23.97 -9.56 -1.18
N GLU A 436 -24.92 -8.87 -1.82
CA GLU A 436 -24.90 -8.57 -3.26
C GLU A 436 -23.64 -7.76 -3.68
N ILE A 437 -23.20 -6.80 -2.86
CA ILE A 437 -21.97 -6.02 -3.10
C ILE A 437 -20.74 -6.95 -3.15
N PHE A 438 -20.67 -7.92 -2.24
CA PHE A 438 -19.56 -8.87 -2.18
C PHE A 438 -19.59 -9.86 -3.34
N GLU A 439 -20.76 -10.39 -3.70
CA GLU A 439 -20.93 -11.28 -4.86
C GLU A 439 -20.50 -10.59 -6.15
N PHE A 440 -20.98 -9.37 -6.40
CA PHE A 440 -20.58 -8.57 -7.55
C PHE A 440 -19.07 -8.28 -7.56
N TRP A 441 -18.49 -7.99 -6.39
CA TRP A 441 -17.05 -7.73 -6.29
C TRP A 441 -16.21 -8.96 -6.60
N GLU A 442 -16.60 -10.12 -6.07
CA GLU A 442 -15.92 -11.40 -6.30
C GLU A 442 -15.97 -11.80 -7.78
N GLU A 443 -17.12 -11.65 -8.44
CA GLU A 443 -17.26 -11.86 -9.89
C GLU A 443 -16.32 -10.97 -10.72
N GLN A 444 -16.15 -9.71 -10.34
CA GLN A 444 -15.36 -8.74 -11.10
C GLN A 444 -13.85 -8.82 -10.82
N THR A 445 -13.46 -9.25 -9.62
CA THR A 445 -12.08 -9.12 -9.15
C THR A 445 -11.43 -10.43 -8.74
N SER A 446 -12.20 -11.51 -8.63
CA SER A 446 -11.79 -12.81 -8.09
C SER A 446 -11.22 -12.70 -6.66
N SER A 447 -11.71 -11.73 -5.90
CA SER A 447 -11.32 -11.46 -4.51
C SER A 447 -12.56 -11.54 -3.62
N ASP A 448 -12.47 -12.25 -2.51
CA ASP A 448 -13.49 -12.36 -1.47
C ASP A 448 -13.45 -11.19 -0.46
N THR A 449 -12.45 -10.33 -0.57
CA THR A 449 -12.28 -9.13 0.25
C THR A 449 -12.33 -7.84 -0.57
N ILE A 450 -12.87 -6.78 0.03
CA ILE A 450 -13.01 -5.44 -0.57
C ILE A 450 -12.11 -4.44 0.17
N PRO A 451 -11.25 -3.67 -0.52
CA PRO A 451 -10.51 -2.57 0.10
C PRO A 451 -11.44 -1.58 0.80
N MET A 452 -11.06 -1.13 1.99
CA MET A 452 -11.94 -0.29 2.83
C MET A 452 -12.42 0.98 2.13
N SER A 453 -11.61 1.61 1.27
CA SER A 453 -12.04 2.78 0.51
C SER A 453 -13.21 2.49 -0.43
N CYS A 454 -13.17 1.34 -1.10
CA CYS A 454 -14.22 0.91 -2.03
C CYS A 454 -15.47 0.49 -1.27
N LEU A 455 -15.30 -0.29 -0.20
CA LEU A 455 -16.42 -0.72 0.63
C LEU A 455 -17.12 0.48 1.27
N ALA A 456 -16.39 1.43 1.85
CA ALA A 456 -16.97 2.62 2.47
C ALA A 456 -17.81 3.45 1.48
N GLU A 457 -17.37 3.54 0.23
CA GLU A 457 -18.12 4.23 -0.83
C GLU A 457 -19.46 3.54 -1.10
N GLU A 458 -19.45 2.22 -1.29
CA GLU A 458 -20.66 1.43 -1.54
C GLU A 458 -21.61 1.43 -0.34
N LEU A 459 -21.10 1.25 0.88
CA LEU A 459 -21.89 1.33 2.11
C LEU A 459 -22.53 2.72 2.28
N SER A 460 -21.81 3.79 1.92
CA SER A 460 -22.34 5.15 1.95
C SER A 460 -23.50 5.35 0.97
N LYS A 461 -23.37 4.83 -0.26
CA LYS A 461 -24.44 4.89 -1.28
C LYS A 461 -25.66 4.11 -0.81
N LEU A 462 -25.43 2.92 -0.27
CA LEU A 462 -26.45 2.02 0.24
C LEU A 462 -27.29 2.67 1.34
N ILE A 463 -26.65 3.20 2.39
CA ILE A 463 -27.36 3.85 3.49
C ILE A 463 -28.12 5.09 2.99
N LYS A 464 -27.49 5.95 2.17
CA LYS A 464 -28.15 7.15 1.64
C LYS A 464 -29.41 6.82 0.83
N SER A 465 -29.38 5.73 0.05
CA SER A 465 -30.55 5.27 -0.70
C SER A 465 -31.68 4.75 0.21
N LEU A 466 -31.36 4.15 1.35
CA LEU A 466 -32.37 3.73 2.32
C LEU A 466 -33.00 4.93 3.04
N MET A 467 -32.17 5.89 3.44
CA MET A 467 -32.62 7.12 4.11
C MET A 467 -33.50 7.98 3.20
N SER A 468 -33.25 8.01 1.89
CA SER A 468 -34.11 8.73 0.94
C SER A 468 -35.49 8.08 0.81
N LYS A 469 -35.58 6.74 0.82
CA LYS A 469 -36.85 6.02 0.69
C LYS A 469 -37.74 6.17 1.93
N GLN A 470 -37.16 6.17 3.13
CA GLN A 470 -37.92 6.40 4.37
C GLN A 470 -38.49 7.83 4.45
N GLY A 471 -37.87 8.80 3.78
CA GLY A 471 -38.37 10.17 3.70
C GLY A 471 -39.54 10.38 2.74
N GLU A 472 -39.80 9.44 1.83
CA GLU A 472 -40.91 9.48 0.87
C GLU A 472 -42.16 8.73 1.36
N SER A 473 -42.01 7.90 2.41
CA SER A 473 -43.09 7.08 3.00
C SER A 473 -43.80 7.72 4.20
N VAL A 474 -43.54 9.01 4.48
CA VAL A 474 -44.19 9.83 5.51
C VAL A 474 -44.89 10.98 4.83
#